data_AF-A0AAV6RWT8-F1
#
_entry.id   AF-A0AAV6RWT8-F1
#
_cell.length_a   1.000
_cell.length_b   1.000
_cell.length_c   1.000
_cell.angle_alpha   90.00
_cell.angle_beta   90.00
_cell.angle_gamma   90.00
#
_symmetry.space_group_name_H-M   'P 1'
#
loop_
_entity.id
_entity.type
_entity.pdbx_description
1 polymer ?
#
loop_
_entity_poly.entity_id
_entity_poly.type
_entity_poly.pdbx_seq_one_letter_code
_entity_poly.pdbx_strand_id
1 'polypeptide(L)'
;MEKEGLKRSLALLEERGVTMESIVRDPQIQKFLRESSITHYYDVFHMEKGLSKKLLKISQNKGCEKLTKWLRSIKNHMYWTTASSTSVPERTWSSILNHVLDIHTHDDPAFPQCLHPIRTSTDRSKWLTAGTAVFCRLEKALTNKRVMKDVVKLSPPYQTSSLEAFHSLIIHFAPNNVVFPFLRMLCRLYLAVMHFNENTARPQANSDGEPLFRLQFPKWKKGECTAKPVKEQATFSYVDEIMDLFEKPDQKEVIERYATRYSQWPV
;
A
#
# COMPACT_ATOMS: atom_id res chain seq x y z
N MET A 1 9.69 -10.30 18.08
CA MET A 1 9.20 -8.97 18.51
C MET A 1 7.92 -8.57 17.80
N GLU A 2 7.82 -8.66 16.47
CA GLU A 2 6.63 -8.19 15.72
C GLU A 2 5.30 -8.81 16.15
N LYS A 3 5.25 -10.13 16.38
CA LYS A 3 4.02 -10.81 16.83
C LYS A 3 3.55 -10.32 18.20
N GLU A 4 4.47 -10.17 19.16
CA GLU A 4 4.15 -9.68 20.50
C GLU A 4 3.80 -8.19 20.50
N GLY A 5 4.44 -7.40 19.64
CA GLY A 5 4.06 -6.01 19.38
C GLY A 5 2.62 -5.93 18.86
N LEU A 6 2.28 -6.71 17.84
CA LEU A 6 0.93 -6.76 17.28
C LEU A 6 -0.10 -7.16 18.36
N LYS A 7 0.14 -8.22 19.13
CA LYS A 7 -0.75 -8.64 20.22
C LYS A 7 -1.04 -7.51 21.21
N ARG A 8 0.01 -6.85 21.69
CA ARG A 8 -0.12 -5.74 22.65
C ARG A 8 -0.87 -4.56 22.05
N SER A 9 -0.61 -4.24 20.78
CA SER A 9 -1.35 -3.19 20.06
C SER A 9 -2.83 -3.53 19.91
N LEU A 10 -3.18 -4.76 19.58
CA LEU A 10 -4.59 -5.18 19.48
C LEU A 10 -5.31 -5.10 20.82
N ALA A 11 -4.68 -5.60 21.89
CA ALA A 11 -5.25 -5.52 23.24
C ALA A 11 -5.47 -4.06 23.69
N LEU A 12 -4.51 -3.17 23.40
CA LEU A 12 -4.64 -1.75 23.72
C LEU A 12 -5.78 -1.08 22.94
N LEU A 13 -5.95 -1.42 21.66
CA LEU A 13 -7.05 -0.88 20.85
C LEU A 13 -8.41 -1.35 21.39
N GLU A 14 -8.51 -2.62 21.75
CA GLU A 14 -9.72 -3.19 22.36
C GLU A 14 -10.05 -2.54 23.72
N GLU A 15 -9.05 -2.36 24.59
CA GLU A 15 -9.20 -1.66 25.88
C GLU A 15 -9.71 -0.21 25.69
N ARG A 16 -9.33 0.43 24.58
CA ARG A 16 -9.76 1.78 24.20
C ARG A 16 -11.12 1.81 23.48
N GLY A 17 -11.81 0.67 23.37
CA GLY A 17 -13.11 0.55 22.71
C GLY A 17 -13.05 0.56 21.17
N VAL A 18 -11.86 0.38 20.58
CA VAL A 18 -11.69 0.31 19.12
C VAL A 18 -11.91 -1.13 18.67
N THR A 19 -13.01 -1.36 17.95
CA THR A 19 -13.29 -2.66 17.34
C THR A 19 -12.56 -2.79 16.00
N MET A 20 -11.66 -3.76 15.88
CA MET A 20 -10.89 -3.96 14.66
C MET A 20 -11.62 -4.93 13.70
N GLU A 21 -12.12 -4.39 12.59
CA GLU A 21 -12.85 -5.19 11.59
C GLU A 21 -11.91 -6.01 10.68
N SER A 22 -10.77 -5.42 10.29
CA SER A 22 -9.83 -6.07 9.40
C SER A 22 -8.38 -5.62 9.59
N ILE A 23 -7.45 -6.42 9.08
CA ILE A 23 -6.01 -6.13 9.08
C ILE A 23 -5.40 -6.46 7.71
N VAL A 24 -4.54 -5.58 7.20
CA VAL A 24 -3.78 -5.78 5.97
C VAL A 24 -2.31 -6.04 6.31
N ARG A 25 -1.85 -7.29 6.20
CA ARG A 25 -0.47 -7.67 6.56
C ARG A 25 0.04 -8.88 5.80
N ASP A 26 1.36 -9.03 5.75
CA ASP A 26 2.03 -10.19 5.17
C ASP A 26 1.67 -11.54 5.85
N PRO A 27 1.80 -12.68 5.13
CA PRO A 27 1.34 -14.00 5.59
C PRO A 27 1.98 -14.54 6.89
N GLN A 28 3.07 -13.95 7.39
CA GLN A 28 3.83 -14.49 8.52
C GLN A 28 3.05 -14.49 9.85
N ILE A 29 2.08 -13.59 10.02
CA ILE A 29 1.22 -13.48 11.20
C ILE A 29 -0.13 -14.18 11.04
N GLN A 30 -0.37 -14.81 9.88
CA GLN A 30 -1.64 -15.46 9.56
C GLN A 30 -2.01 -16.56 10.57
N LYS A 31 -1.03 -17.26 11.14
CA LYS A 31 -1.32 -18.28 12.17
C LYS A 31 -1.98 -17.67 13.41
N PHE A 32 -1.49 -16.51 13.85
CA PHE A 32 -2.04 -15.79 14.99
C PHE A 32 -3.41 -15.18 14.64
N LEU A 33 -3.55 -14.57 13.46
CA LEU A 33 -4.79 -13.94 13.05
C LEU A 33 -5.95 -14.92 12.80
N ARG A 34 -5.66 -16.19 12.48
CA ARG A 34 -6.70 -17.23 12.35
C ARG A 34 -7.44 -17.52 13.66
N GLU A 35 -6.79 -17.27 14.79
CA GLU A 35 -7.36 -17.48 16.13
C GLU A 35 -8.15 -16.25 16.62
N SER A 36 -7.99 -15.10 15.95
CA SER A 36 -8.77 -13.88 16.18
C SER A 36 -9.92 -13.79 15.15
N SER A 37 -11.11 -13.34 15.55
CA SER A 37 -12.27 -13.14 14.66
C SER A 37 -12.12 -11.94 13.70
N ILE A 38 -10.90 -11.65 13.25
CA ILE A 38 -10.50 -10.45 12.51
C ILE A 38 -10.24 -10.83 11.06
N THR A 39 -10.86 -10.11 10.13
CA THR A 39 -10.68 -10.38 8.70
C THR A 39 -9.25 -10.01 8.27
N HIS A 40 -8.53 -10.97 7.67
CA HIS A 40 -7.15 -10.76 7.24
C HIS A 40 -7.05 -10.62 5.71
N TYR A 41 -6.55 -9.46 5.29
CA TYR A 41 -6.22 -9.16 3.90
C TYR A 41 -4.71 -9.09 3.64
N TYR A 42 -4.36 -9.25 2.36
CA TYR A 42 -3.02 -9.09 1.83
C TYR A 42 -2.86 -7.78 1.10
N ASP A 43 -1.67 -7.19 1.23
CA ASP A 43 -1.29 -6.02 0.46
C ASP A 43 -1.02 -6.41 -1.01
N VAL A 44 -1.79 -5.79 -1.91
CA VAL A 44 -1.69 -5.95 -3.36
C VAL A 44 -0.29 -5.66 -3.90
N PHE A 45 0.46 -4.74 -3.29
CA PHE A 45 1.80 -4.38 -3.73
C PHE A 45 2.78 -5.55 -3.70
N HIS A 46 2.74 -6.35 -2.63
CA HIS A 46 3.65 -7.49 -2.47
C HIS A 46 3.36 -8.58 -3.51
N MET A 47 2.09 -8.87 -3.73
CA MET A 47 1.64 -9.80 -4.77
C MET A 47 2.01 -9.29 -6.17
N GLU A 48 1.80 -8.00 -6.43
CA GLU A 48 2.13 -7.36 -7.71
C GLU A 48 3.60 -7.49 -8.01
N LYS A 49 4.44 -7.08 -7.05
CA LYS A 49 5.89 -7.10 -7.19
C LYS A 49 6.40 -8.52 -7.45
N GLY A 50 5.83 -9.52 -6.79
CA GLY A 50 6.15 -10.93 -7.00
C GLY A 50 5.78 -11.41 -8.40
N LEU A 51 4.55 -11.14 -8.84
CA LEU A 51 4.05 -11.52 -10.15
C LEU A 51 4.77 -10.78 -11.27
N SER A 52 4.90 -9.46 -11.20
CA SER A 52 5.59 -8.63 -12.19
C SER A 52 7.03 -9.08 -12.40
N LYS A 53 7.77 -9.43 -11.34
CA LYS A 53 9.12 -10.01 -11.48
C LYS A 53 9.11 -11.36 -12.21
N LYS A 54 8.15 -12.23 -11.91
CA LYS A 54 8.01 -13.54 -12.56
C LYS A 54 7.65 -13.39 -14.04
N LEU A 55 6.72 -12.51 -14.37
CA LEU A 55 6.28 -12.24 -15.74
C LEU A 55 7.39 -11.58 -16.56
N LEU A 56 8.17 -10.67 -15.97
CA LEU A 56 9.34 -10.08 -16.62
C LEU A 56 10.37 -11.15 -17.00
N LYS A 57 10.62 -12.13 -16.13
CA LYS A 57 11.50 -13.26 -16.47
C LYS A 57 10.92 -14.10 -17.61
N ILE A 58 9.60 -14.32 -17.65
CA ILE A 58 8.95 -15.04 -18.75
C ILE A 58 9.09 -14.26 -20.06
N SER A 59 8.91 -12.94 -20.04
CA SER A 59 8.95 -12.10 -21.24
C SER A 59 10.35 -11.99 -21.85
N GLN A 60 11.39 -12.27 -21.08
CA GLN A 60 12.78 -12.33 -21.53
C GLN A 60 13.15 -13.64 -22.21
N ASN A 61 12.31 -14.67 -22.14
CA ASN A 61 12.55 -15.93 -22.84
C ASN A 61 12.29 -15.77 -24.35
N LYS A 62 13.10 -16.45 -25.18
CA LYS A 62 12.91 -16.48 -26.63
C LYS A 62 11.47 -16.91 -26.99
N GLY A 63 10.81 -16.14 -27.85
CA GLY A 63 9.43 -16.35 -28.28
C GLY A 63 8.36 -15.86 -27.30
N CYS A 64 8.74 -15.15 -26.23
CA CYS A 64 7.82 -14.56 -25.25
C CYS A 64 7.85 -13.01 -25.25
N GLU A 65 8.49 -12.38 -26.23
CA GLU A 65 8.78 -10.95 -26.26
C GLU A 65 7.49 -10.10 -26.27
N LYS A 66 6.43 -10.61 -26.91
CA LYS A 66 5.10 -9.98 -26.93
C LYS A 66 4.53 -9.75 -25.53
N LEU A 67 4.87 -10.60 -24.55
CA LEU A 67 4.40 -10.43 -23.17
C LEU A 67 4.88 -9.12 -22.55
N THR A 68 6.03 -8.59 -22.98
CA THR A 68 6.58 -7.32 -22.48
C THR A 68 5.60 -6.16 -22.67
N LYS A 69 4.86 -6.15 -23.79
CA LYS A 69 3.83 -5.14 -24.08
C LYS A 69 2.65 -5.18 -23.10
N TRP A 70 2.40 -6.35 -22.48
CA TRP A 70 1.28 -6.59 -21.57
C TRP A 70 1.60 -6.41 -20.09
N LEU A 71 2.89 -6.38 -19.70
CA LEU A 71 3.28 -6.31 -18.28
C LEU A 71 2.61 -5.16 -17.54
N ARG A 72 2.53 -3.98 -18.18
CA ARG A 72 1.86 -2.81 -17.60
C ARG A 72 0.36 -3.03 -17.43
N SER A 73 -0.31 -3.57 -18.45
CA SER A 73 -1.74 -3.84 -18.42
C SER A 73 -2.09 -4.89 -17.37
N ILE A 74 -1.32 -5.97 -17.25
CA ILE A 74 -1.52 -7.02 -16.23
C ILE A 74 -1.37 -6.43 -14.83
N LYS A 75 -0.33 -5.61 -14.60
CA LYS A 75 -0.15 -4.89 -13.33
C LYS A 75 -1.38 -4.03 -13.01
N ASN A 76 -1.80 -3.18 -13.94
CA ASN A 76 -2.94 -2.29 -13.74
C ASN A 76 -4.23 -3.07 -13.50
N HIS A 77 -4.44 -4.18 -14.21
CA HIS A 77 -5.58 -5.06 -14.06
C HIS A 77 -5.66 -5.67 -12.66
N MET A 78 -4.52 -5.98 -12.05
CA MET A 78 -4.49 -6.50 -10.67
C MET A 78 -4.93 -5.43 -9.67
N TYR A 79 -4.40 -4.20 -9.76
CA TYR A 79 -4.87 -3.10 -8.91
C TYR A 79 -6.35 -2.80 -9.16
N TRP A 80 -6.80 -2.84 -10.41
CA TRP A 80 -8.20 -2.64 -10.73
C TRP A 80 -9.09 -3.73 -10.15
N THR A 81 -8.68 -5.00 -10.24
CA THR A 81 -9.38 -6.15 -9.64
C THR A 81 -9.60 -5.94 -8.13
N THR A 82 -8.61 -5.37 -7.44
CA THR A 82 -8.75 -5.03 -6.01
C THR A 82 -9.59 -3.77 -5.77
N ALA A 83 -9.51 -2.78 -6.66
CA ALA A 83 -10.18 -1.48 -6.53
C ALA A 83 -11.68 -1.58 -6.77
N SER A 84 -12.07 -2.36 -7.78
CA SER A 84 -13.44 -2.41 -8.26
C SER A 84 -14.39 -3.07 -7.27
N SER A 85 -13.89 -3.59 -6.14
CA SER A 85 -14.68 -4.24 -5.07
C SER A 85 -15.73 -5.20 -5.65
N THR A 86 -15.39 -5.87 -6.76
CA THR A 86 -16.30 -6.82 -7.39
C THR A 86 -16.52 -7.96 -6.41
N SER A 87 -17.74 -8.49 -6.35
CA SER A 87 -18.07 -9.66 -5.52
C SER A 87 -17.33 -10.94 -5.96
N VAL A 88 -16.56 -10.88 -7.06
CA VAL A 88 -15.88 -12.01 -7.71
C VAL A 88 -14.45 -11.66 -8.18
N PRO A 89 -13.54 -11.27 -7.26
CA PRO A 89 -12.19 -10.80 -7.62
C PRO A 89 -11.37 -11.85 -8.39
N GLU A 90 -11.60 -13.14 -8.13
CA GLU A 90 -11.00 -14.25 -8.88
C GLU A 90 -11.41 -14.30 -10.37
N ARG A 91 -12.67 -13.96 -10.68
CA ARG A 91 -13.20 -13.95 -12.05
C ARG A 91 -12.75 -12.72 -12.78
N THR A 92 -12.83 -11.58 -12.10
CA THR A 92 -12.25 -10.32 -12.56
C THR A 92 -10.76 -10.47 -12.84
N TRP A 93 -9.98 -11.13 -11.97
CA TRP A 93 -8.56 -11.39 -12.23
C TRP A 93 -8.34 -12.28 -13.47
N SER A 94 -9.06 -13.41 -13.55
CA SER A 94 -8.87 -14.40 -14.61
C SER A 94 -9.21 -13.86 -16.00
N SER A 95 -10.10 -12.87 -16.10
CA SER A 95 -10.47 -12.24 -17.37
C SER A 95 -9.30 -11.57 -18.09
N ILE A 96 -8.18 -11.28 -17.42
CA ILE A 96 -6.96 -10.79 -18.08
C ILE A 96 -6.46 -11.77 -19.15
N LEU A 97 -6.68 -13.08 -18.98
CA LEU A 97 -6.31 -14.10 -19.97
C LEU A 97 -7.15 -13.99 -21.25
N ASN A 98 -8.41 -13.59 -21.13
CA ASN A 98 -9.25 -13.28 -22.28
C ASN A 98 -8.84 -11.95 -22.89
N HIS A 99 -8.55 -10.94 -22.06
CA HIS A 99 -8.14 -9.61 -22.53
C HIS A 99 -6.85 -9.68 -23.36
N VAL A 100 -5.82 -10.46 -22.95
CA VAL A 100 -4.59 -10.59 -23.78
C VAL A 100 -4.84 -11.23 -25.16
N LEU A 101 -5.99 -11.87 -25.36
CA LEU A 101 -6.44 -12.48 -26.62
C LEU A 101 -7.46 -11.61 -27.39
N ASP A 102 -7.75 -10.40 -26.91
CA ASP A 102 -8.82 -9.51 -27.42
C ASP A 102 -10.25 -10.06 -27.24
N ILE A 103 -10.45 -10.91 -26.24
CA ILE A 103 -11.76 -11.47 -25.88
C ILE A 103 -12.31 -10.64 -24.71
N HIS A 104 -13.39 -9.89 -24.96
CA HIS A 104 -14.03 -9.01 -23.97
C HIS A 104 -15.41 -9.50 -23.49
N THR A 105 -15.92 -10.56 -24.11
CA THR A 105 -17.13 -11.29 -23.68
C THR A 105 -16.69 -12.63 -23.10
N HIS A 106 -17.31 -13.05 -22.01
CA HIS A 106 -16.89 -14.20 -21.23
C HIS A 106 -18.06 -15.14 -21.00
N ASP A 107 -17.76 -16.44 -20.97
CA ASP A 107 -18.77 -17.48 -20.72
C ASP A 107 -19.19 -17.55 -19.24
N ASP A 108 -18.51 -16.81 -18.37
CA ASP A 108 -18.79 -16.76 -16.93
C ASP A 108 -19.93 -15.78 -16.62
N PRO A 109 -21.10 -16.25 -16.15
CA PRO A 109 -22.24 -15.38 -15.86
C PRO A 109 -21.95 -14.36 -14.75
N ALA A 110 -20.98 -14.62 -13.87
CA ALA A 110 -20.62 -13.73 -12.77
C ALA A 110 -19.78 -12.53 -13.24
N PHE A 111 -19.13 -12.65 -14.41
CA PHE A 111 -18.39 -11.56 -15.04
C PHE A 111 -18.47 -11.72 -16.57
N PRO A 112 -19.63 -11.40 -17.19
CA PRO A 112 -19.91 -11.77 -18.59
C PRO A 112 -19.20 -10.87 -19.61
N GLN A 113 -18.73 -9.69 -19.20
CA GLN A 113 -18.01 -8.78 -20.09
C GLN A 113 -17.06 -7.84 -19.34
N CYS A 114 -16.05 -7.33 -20.04
CA CYS A 114 -15.14 -6.30 -19.54
C CYS A 114 -15.89 -5.00 -19.16
N LEU A 115 -15.52 -4.39 -18.03
CA LEU A 115 -16.14 -3.15 -17.51
C LEU A 115 -15.47 -1.88 -18.03
N HIS A 116 -15.13 -1.86 -19.32
CA HIS A 116 -14.58 -0.68 -19.98
C HIS A 116 -15.03 -0.65 -21.45
N PRO A 117 -15.06 0.53 -22.09
CA PRO A 117 -15.28 0.62 -23.53
C PRO A 117 -14.28 -0.25 -24.28
N ILE A 118 -14.77 -1.03 -25.23
CA ILE A 118 -13.91 -1.85 -26.09
C ILE A 118 -13.13 -0.91 -27.00
N ARG A 119 -11.80 -0.92 -26.86
CA ARG A 119 -10.90 -0.14 -27.72
C ARG A 119 -10.48 -1.00 -28.89
N THR A 120 -11.06 -0.74 -30.06
CA THR A 120 -10.57 -1.30 -31.31
C THR A 120 -9.15 -0.80 -31.57
N SER A 121 -8.27 -1.70 -31.95
CA SER A 121 -6.90 -1.36 -32.29
C SER A 121 -6.51 -2.09 -33.55
N THR A 122 -5.91 -1.34 -34.46
CA THR A 122 -5.44 -1.84 -35.74
C THR A 122 -4.17 -2.69 -35.61
N ASP A 123 -3.43 -2.54 -34.50
CA ASP A 123 -2.22 -3.33 -34.23
C ASP A 123 -2.59 -4.72 -33.70
N ARG A 124 -2.72 -5.69 -34.60
CA ARG A 124 -2.90 -7.10 -34.23
C ARG A 124 -1.67 -7.72 -33.57
N SER A 125 -0.48 -7.11 -33.70
CA SER A 125 0.76 -7.65 -33.13
C SER A 125 0.80 -7.60 -31.60
N LYS A 126 -0.05 -6.76 -31.00
CA LYS A 126 -0.12 -6.62 -29.54
C LYS A 126 -0.74 -7.83 -28.86
N TRP A 127 -1.70 -8.50 -29.50
CA TRP A 127 -2.42 -9.62 -28.89
C TRP A 127 -1.57 -10.89 -28.85
N LEU A 128 -1.77 -11.67 -27.80
CA LEU A 128 -1.26 -13.03 -27.73
C LEU A 128 -2.19 -13.97 -28.51
N THR A 129 -1.76 -15.21 -28.67
CA THR A 129 -2.54 -16.25 -29.34
C THR A 129 -2.70 -17.43 -28.38
N ALA A 130 -3.93 -17.92 -28.26
CA ALA A 130 -4.24 -19.09 -27.43
C ALA A 130 -3.40 -20.29 -27.85
N GLY A 131 -3.03 -21.14 -26.88
CA GLY A 131 -2.22 -22.35 -27.12
C GLY A 131 -0.74 -22.11 -27.43
N THR A 132 -0.29 -20.86 -27.61
CA THR A 132 1.14 -20.57 -27.77
C THR A 132 1.91 -20.77 -26.46
N ALA A 133 3.21 -21.08 -26.56
CA ALA A 133 4.05 -21.29 -25.39
C ALA A 133 4.08 -20.07 -24.44
N VAL A 134 4.02 -18.84 -24.98
CA VAL A 134 3.94 -17.61 -24.17
C VAL A 134 2.61 -17.51 -23.42
N PHE A 135 1.49 -17.84 -24.06
CA PHE A 135 0.18 -17.84 -23.42
C PHE A 135 0.09 -18.90 -22.32
N CYS A 136 0.49 -20.14 -22.59
CA CYS A 136 0.45 -21.21 -21.58
C CYS A 136 1.34 -20.90 -20.35
N ARG A 137 2.49 -20.25 -20.57
CA ARG A 137 3.37 -19.79 -19.48
C ARG A 137 2.73 -18.65 -18.67
N LEU A 138 2.08 -17.71 -19.35
CA LEU A 138 1.33 -16.63 -18.72
C LEU A 138 0.18 -17.18 -17.87
N GLU A 139 -0.68 -18.00 -18.46
CA GLU A 139 -1.79 -18.67 -17.80
C GLU A 139 -1.32 -19.39 -16.54
N LYS A 140 -0.35 -20.30 -16.65
CA LYS A 140 0.23 -21.01 -15.50
C LYS A 140 0.79 -20.08 -14.43
N ALA A 141 1.29 -18.90 -14.80
CA ALA A 141 1.80 -17.93 -13.85
C ALA A 141 0.68 -17.18 -13.11
N LEU A 142 -0.44 -16.87 -13.78
CA LEU A 142 -1.56 -16.09 -13.25
C LEU A 142 -2.63 -16.94 -12.54
N THR A 143 -2.78 -18.22 -12.89
CA THR A 143 -3.85 -19.09 -12.38
C THR A 143 -3.38 -20.18 -11.43
N ASN A 144 -2.12 -20.12 -10.98
CA ASN A 144 -1.65 -21.05 -9.96
C ASN A 144 -2.53 -20.95 -8.70
N LYS A 145 -2.84 -22.11 -8.08
CA LYS A 145 -3.66 -22.22 -6.86
C LYS A 145 -3.33 -21.17 -5.78
N ARG A 146 -2.04 -20.87 -5.59
CA ARG A 146 -1.62 -19.83 -4.62
C ARG A 146 -2.07 -18.44 -5.04
N VAL A 147 -1.85 -18.07 -6.30
CA VAL A 147 -2.24 -16.75 -6.84
C VAL A 147 -3.75 -16.57 -6.72
N MET A 148 -4.53 -17.55 -7.16
CA MET A 148 -5.99 -17.47 -7.08
C MET A 148 -6.49 -17.31 -5.63
N LYS A 149 -5.91 -18.06 -4.69
CA LYS A 149 -6.23 -17.94 -3.26
C LYS A 149 -5.84 -16.57 -2.68
N ASP A 150 -4.70 -16.03 -3.10
CA ASP A 150 -4.20 -14.75 -2.62
C ASP A 150 -5.02 -13.58 -3.20
N VAL A 151 -5.48 -13.66 -4.47
CA VAL A 151 -6.36 -12.66 -5.11
C VAL A 151 -7.62 -12.41 -4.30
N VAL A 152 -8.27 -13.48 -3.82
CA VAL A 152 -9.51 -13.38 -3.02
C VAL A 152 -9.27 -12.67 -1.68
N LYS A 153 -8.03 -12.63 -1.20
CA LYS A 153 -7.63 -12.00 0.06
C LYS A 153 -7.00 -10.64 -0.11
N LEU A 154 -6.93 -10.09 -1.31
CA LEU A 154 -6.34 -8.77 -1.51
C LEU A 154 -7.22 -7.70 -0.87
N SER A 155 -6.61 -6.79 -0.12
CA SER A 155 -7.32 -5.62 0.40
C SER A 155 -7.71 -4.69 -0.75
N PRO A 156 -8.86 -4.02 -0.67
CA PRO A 156 -9.14 -2.88 -1.53
C PRO A 156 -7.97 -1.87 -1.45
N PRO A 157 -7.57 -1.23 -2.56
CA PRO A 157 -6.39 -0.36 -2.66
C PRO A 157 -6.58 1.00 -1.99
N TYR A 158 -7.69 1.21 -1.30
CA TYR A 158 -7.85 2.33 -0.38
C TYR A 158 -6.89 2.10 0.79
N GLN A 159 -5.65 2.61 0.71
CA GLN A 159 -4.87 3.19 1.83
C GLN A 159 -3.33 3.13 1.70
N THR A 160 -2.71 2.56 0.66
CA THR A 160 -1.24 2.39 0.66
C THR A 160 -0.46 3.72 0.59
N SER A 161 -0.92 4.71 -0.16
CA SER A 161 -0.18 5.99 -0.32
C SER A 161 -0.11 6.82 0.97
N SER A 162 -1.19 6.85 1.75
CA SER A 162 -1.24 7.55 3.04
C SER A 162 -0.38 6.84 4.07
N LEU A 163 -0.43 5.50 4.10
CA LEU A 163 0.39 4.67 4.96
C LEU A 163 1.89 4.78 4.63
N GLU A 164 2.26 4.81 3.34
CA GLU A 164 3.64 5.04 2.90
C GLU A 164 4.14 6.43 3.30
N ALA A 165 3.29 7.46 3.19
CA ALA A 165 3.60 8.81 3.65
C ALA A 165 3.83 8.84 5.17
N PHE A 166 2.98 8.17 5.94
CA PHE A 166 3.13 8.05 7.39
C PHE A 166 4.42 7.31 7.78
N HIS A 167 4.72 6.18 7.14
CA HIS A 167 5.98 5.46 7.37
C HIS A 167 7.21 6.32 7.05
N SER A 168 7.16 7.09 5.96
CA SER A 168 8.24 8.02 5.61
C SER A 168 8.43 9.09 6.68
N LEU A 169 7.32 9.57 7.26
CA LEU A 169 7.34 10.53 8.36
C LEU A 169 7.91 9.94 9.65
N ILE A 170 7.52 8.71 10.00
CA ILE A 170 8.13 8.00 11.14
C ILE A 170 9.65 7.92 10.97
N ILE A 171 10.14 7.56 9.78
CA ILE A 171 11.58 7.49 9.51
C ILE A 171 12.25 8.86 9.64
N HIS A 172 11.55 9.95 9.30
CA HIS A 172 12.05 11.31 9.49
C HIS A 172 12.21 11.67 10.97
N PHE A 173 11.20 11.40 11.79
CA PHE A 173 11.22 11.71 13.23
C PHE A 173 12.04 10.72 14.06
N ALA A 174 12.08 9.45 13.66
CA ALA A 174 12.77 8.35 14.33
C ALA A 174 13.54 7.49 13.31
N PRO A 175 14.71 7.94 12.85
CA PRO A 175 15.51 7.20 11.88
C PRO A 175 15.93 5.81 12.39
N ASN A 176 15.77 4.79 11.54
CA ASN A 176 16.10 3.39 11.88
C ASN A 176 17.59 3.15 12.14
N ASN A 177 18.47 4.06 11.70
CA ASN A 177 19.92 3.97 11.87
C ASN A 177 20.40 4.63 13.18
N VAL A 178 19.50 5.10 14.03
CA VAL A 178 19.83 5.71 15.32
C VAL A 178 19.17 4.93 16.44
N VAL A 179 19.94 4.56 17.45
CA VAL A 179 19.42 3.89 18.66
C VAL A 179 18.88 4.95 19.60
N PHE A 180 17.60 4.85 19.96
CA PHE A 180 16.95 5.74 20.91
C PHE A 180 16.55 4.97 22.17
N PRO A 181 16.74 5.55 23.38
CA PRO A 181 16.06 5.06 24.57
C PRO A 181 14.54 5.06 24.37
N PHE A 182 13.84 4.15 25.05
CA PHE A 182 12.40 3.93 24.87
C PHE A 182 11.57 5.21 24.88
N LEU A 183 11.74 6.07 25.89
CA LEU A 183 10.98 7.31 25.99
C LEU A 183 11.26 8.26 24.83
N ARG A 184 12.52 8.39 24.42
CA ARG A 184 12.90 9.27 23.31
C ARG A 184 12.29 8.80 22.00
N MET A 185 12.24 7.48 21.79
CA MET A 185 11.51 6.88 20.66
C MET A 185 10.01 7.20 20.76
N LEU A 186 9.41 7.02 21.93
CA LEU A 186 7.98 7.26 22.15
C LEU A 186 7.59 8.72 21.84
N CYS A 187 8.32 9.70 22.37
CA CYS A 187 8.06 11.11 22.09
C CYS A 187 8.20 11.45 20.60
N ARG A 188 9.21 10.89 19.92
CA ARG A 188 9.40 11.08 18.47
C ARG A 188 8.25 10.49 17.65
N LEU A 189 7.76 9.31 18.04
CA LEU A 189 6.59 8.70 17.40
C LEU A 189 5.33 9.52 17.63
N TYR A 190 5.11 10.07 18.83
CA TYR A 190 3.99 10.98 19.09
C TYR A 190 4.07 12.26 18.25
N LEU A 191 5.25 12.87 18.12
CA LEU A 191 5.43 14.02 17.23
C LEU A 191 5.15 13.67 15.77
N ALA A 192 5.57 12.49 15.30
CA ALA A 192 5.25 12.03 13.96
C ALA A 192 3.73 11.85 13.76
N VAL A 193 3.02 11.28 14.75
CA VAL A 193 1.56 11.12 14.71
C VAL A 193 0.85 12.46 14.69
N MET A 194 1.23 13.40 15.57
CA MET A 194 0.63 14.74 15.61
C MET A 194 0.85 15.48 14.30
N HIS A 195 2.09 15.49 13.79
CA HIS A 195 2.40 16.07 12.49
C HIS A 195 1.60 15.43 11.36
N PHE A 196 1.48 14.11 11.34
CA PHE A 196 0.70 13.40 10.32
C PHE A 196 -0.78 13.77 10.38
N ASN A 197 -1.39 13.75 11.56
CA ASN A 197 -2.80 14.05 11.74
C ASN A 197 -3.14 15.46 11.29
N GLU A 198 -2.29 16.43 11.61
CA GLU A 198 -2.46 17.82 11.17
C GLU A 198 -2.27 17.96 9.65
N ASN A 199 -1.29 17.26 9.05
CA ASN A 199 -0.87 17.50 7.68
C ASN A 199 -1.39 16.53 6.61
N THR A 200 -2.09 15.45 7.00
CA THR A 200 -2.54 14.40 6.07
C THR A 200 -3.67 14.87 5.16
N ALA A 201 -4.61 15.66 5.68
CA ALA A 201 -5.81 16.11 4.98
C ALA A 201 -5.65 17.48 4.28
N ARG A 202 -4.42 18.00 4.17
CA ARG A 202 -4.19 19.31 3.55
C ARG A 202 -4.74 19.37 2.12
N PRO A 203 -5.45 20.46 1.77
CA PRO A 203 -6.02 20.62 0.44
C PRO A 203 -4.92 20.82 -0.61
N GLN A 204 -5.31 20.68 -1.87
CA GLN A 204 -4.45 20.98 -3.01
C GLN A 204 -4.24 22.50 -3.10
N ALA A 205 -2.98 22.91 -3.27
CA ALA A 205 -2.62 24.30 -3.49
C ALA A 205 -3.10 24.77 -4.87
N ASN A 206 -3.53 26.01 -4.94
CA ASN A 206 -3.95 26.67 -6.17
C ASN A 206 -3.06 27.88 -6.47
N SER A 207 -2.90 28.20 -7.76
CA SER A 207 -2.35 29.49 -8.23
C SER A 207 -3.37 30.10 -9.16
N ASP A 208 -3.84 31.32 -8.87
CA ASP A 208 -4.81 32.05 -9.69
C ASP A 208 -6.11 31.27 -9.96
N GLY A 209 -6.55 30.47 -8.99
CA GLY A 209 -7.76 29.62 -9.11
C GLY A 209 -7.52 28.25 -9.76
N GLU A 210 -6.31 27.98 -10.28
CA GLU A 210 -5.99 26.72 -10.94
C GLU A 210 -5.22 25.75 -10.02
N PRO A 211 -5.61 24.46 -9.98
CA PRO A 211 -4.97 23.45 -9.14
C PRO A 211 -3.53 23.15 -9.56
N LEU A 212 -2.60 23.24 -8.60
CA LEU A 212 -1.18 23.03 -8.85
C LEU A 212 -0.81 21.55 -8.88
N PHE A 213 -0.01 21.18 -9.89
CA PHE A 213 0.55 19.84 -10.03
C PHE A 213 2.07 19.89 -10.12
N ARG A 214 2.72 18.87 -9.55
CA ARG A 214 4.16 18.65 -9.72
C ARG A 214 4.38 17.34 -10.45
N LEU A 215 5.29 17.37 -11.42
CA LEU A 215 5.77 16.14 -12.06
C LEU A 215 6.71 15.41 -11.09
N GLN A 216 6.33 14.18 -10.73
CA GLN A 216 7.21 13.29 -10.00
C GLN A 216 7.77 12.24 -10.97
N PHE A 217 9.06 11.93 -10.83
CA PHE A 217 9.76 10.88 -11.56
C PHE A 217 10.22 9.79 -10.59
N PRO A 218 9.33 8.86 -10.20
CA PRO A 218 9.71 7.78 -9.30
C PRO A 218 10.80 6.92 -9.95
N LYS A 219 11.88 6.61 -9.21
CA LYS A 219 12.99 5.78 -9.73
C LYS A 219 12.51 4.46 -10.35
N TRP A 220 11.48 3.84 -9.76
CA TRP A 220 10.91 2.58 -10.23
C TRP A 220 10.15 2.69 -11.56
N LYS A 221 9.75 3.89 -11.97
CA LYS A 221 9.08 4.18 -13.25
C LYS A 221 10.05 4.39 -14.42
N LYS A 222 11.36 4.29 -14.20
CA LYS A 222 12.40 4.32 -15.26
C LYS A 222 12.24 5.46 -16.28
N GLY A 223 11.96 6.67 -15.79
CA GLY A 223 11.81 7.87 -16.63
C GLY A 223 10.38 8.28 -16.95
N GLU A 224 9.37 7.43 -16.71
CA GLU A 224 7.97 7.87 -16.79
C GLU A 224 7.62 8.82 -15.64
N CYS A 225 6.94 9.93 -15.95
CA CYS A 225 6.49 10.89 -14.96
C CYS A 225 5.06 10.59 -14.47
N THR A 226 4.69 11.21 -13.36
CA THR A 226 3.29 11.23 -12.88
C THR A 226 3.02 12.61 -12.31
N ALA A 227 1.97 13.25 -12.80
CA ALA A 227 1.47 14.48 -12.20
C ALA A 227 0.86 14.13 -10.83
N LYS A 228 1.31 14.84 -9.79
CA LYS A 228 0.74 14.72 -8.45
C LYS A 228 0.24 16.09 -7.98
N PRO A 229 -0.94 16.14 -7.32
CA PRO A 229 -1.40 17.34 -6.65
C PRO A 229 -0.33 17.89 -5.70
N VAL A 230 -0.06 19.18 -5.79
CA VAL A 230 0.76 19.88 -4.79
C VAL A 230 -0.16 20.25 -3.65
N LYS A 231 0.11 19.74 -2.44
CA LYS A 231 -0.63 20.17 -1.25
C LYS A 231 -0.15 21.55 -0.81
N GLU A 232 -0.99 22.27 -0.07
CA GLU A 232 -0.60 23.50 0.62
C GLU A 232 0.62 23.30 1.54
N GLN A 233 1.16 24.38 2.10
CA GLN A 233 2.30 24.29 3.02
C GLN A 233 1.92 23.51 4.29
N ALA A 234 2.93 22.93 4.95
CA ALA A 234 2.70 22.18 6.18
C ALA A 234 2.50 23.16 7.33
N THR A 235 1.58 22.84 8.22
CA THR A 235 1.37 23.56 9.47
C THR A 235 2.01 22.81 10.62
N PHE A 236 2.28 23.53 11.70
CA PHE A 236 2.95 23.03 12.90
C PHE A 236 2.25 23.49 14.18
N SER A 237 0.93 23.69 14.14
CA SER A 237 0.16 24.18 15.29
C SER A 237 0.26 23.26 16.50
N TYR A 238 0.38 21.95 16.28
CA TYR A 238 0.68 20.98 17.33
C TYR A 238 1.97 21.31 18.12
N VAL A 239 2.95 21.98 17.50
CA VAL A 239 4.19 22.39 18.19
C VAL A 239 3.88 23.52 19.16
N ASP A 240 3.13 24.52 18.71
CA ASP A 240 2.75 25.67 19.54
C ASP A 240 1.93 25.20 20.76
N GLU A 241 0.95 24.31 20.56
CA GLU A 241 0.16 23.73 21.66
C GLU A 241 1.00 22.95 22.68
N ILE A 242 2.04 22.24 22.20
CA ILE A 242 2.98 21.53 23.08
C ILE A 242 3.86 22.52 23.85
N MET A 243 4.34 23.59 23.20
CA MET A 243 5.16 24.60 23.84
C MET A 243 4.37 25.36 24.91
N ASP A 244 3.14 25.74 24.62
CA ASP A 244 2.22 26.36 25.58
C ASP A 244 1.96 25.45 26.80
N LEU A 245 1.91 24.12 26.59
CA LEU A 245 1.77 23.16 27.69
C LEU A 245 3.00 23.15 28.60
N PHE A 246 4.22 23.28 28.03
CA PHE A 246 5.46 23.33 28.79
C PHE A 246 5.65 24.67 29.54
N GLU A 247 5.09 25.75 29.00
CA GLU A 247 5.17 27.08 29.62
C GLU A 247 4.22 27.25 30.81
N LYS A 248 3.29 26.30 31.03
CA LYS A 248 2.43 26.30 32.23
C LYS A 248 3.25 25.97 33.49
N PRO A 249 3.13 26.76 34.58
CA PRO A 249 4.02 26.73 35.73
C PRO A 249 4.03 25.41 36.54
N ASP A 250 3.04 24.53 36.33
CA ASP A 250 2.84 23.31 37.12
C ASP A 250 3.66 22.09 36.64
N GLN A 251 4.49 22.24 35.59
CA GLN A 251 5.30 21.12 35.07
C GLN A 251 6.76 21.10 35.56
N LYS A 252 7.19 22.10 36.32
CA LYS A 252 8.56 22.18 36.86
C LYS A 252 8.91 20.97 37.74
N GLU A 253 7.97 20.56 38.59
CA GLU A 253 8.13 19.38 39.47
C GLU A 253 8.21 18.06 38.67
N VAL A 254 7.49 17.97 37.54
CA VAL A 254 7.52 16.80 36.66
C VAL A 254 8.85 16.70 35.93
N ILE A 255 9.35 17.82 35.40
CA ILE A 255 10.64 17.91 34.70
C ILE A 255 11.80 17.64 35.68
N GLU A 256 11.73 18.21 36.89
CA GLU A 256 12.73 17.97 37.95
C GLU A 256 12.74 16.49 38.39
N ARG A 257 11.58 15.89 38.68
CA ARG A 257 11.47 14.44 38.97
C ARG A 257 12.04 13.59 37.83
N TYR A 258 11.89 14.03 36.59
CA TYR A 258 12.44 13.34 35.41
C TYR A 258 13.97 13.46 35.33
N ALA A 259 14.50 14.67 35.51
CA ALA A 259 15.94 14.93 35.49
C ALA A 259 16.67 14.17 36.60
N THR A 260 16.09 14.06 37.80
CA THR A 260 16.67 13.30 38.92
C THR A 260 16.62 11.78 38.69
N ARG A 261 15.58 11.26 38.02
CA ARG A 261 15.43 9.80 37.80
C ARG A 261 16.34 9.24 36.71
N TYR A 262 16.71 10.04 35.71
CA TYR A 262 17.50 9.59 34.55
C TYR A 262 18.98 10.03 34.59
N SER A 263 19.38 10.86 35.54
CA SER A 263 20.79 11.16 35.84
C SER A 263 21.51 10.03 36.59
N GLN A 264 20.80 8.98 37.00
CA GLN A 264 21.32 7.86 37.79
C GLN A 264 21.53 6.54 37.02
N TRP A 265 21.39 6.53 35.68
CA TRP A 265 21.72 5.34 34.90
C TRP A 265 23.21 5.30 34.56
N PRO A 266 23.93 4.20 34.84
CA PRO A 266 25.33 4.07 34.42
C PRO A 266 25.40 4.00 32.89
N VAL A 267 26.38 4.72 32.33
CA VAL A 267 26.78 4.68 30.91
C VAL A 267 27.24 3.28 30.53
#